data_AF-A0A539D2I9-F1
#
_entry.id   AF-A0A539D2I9-F1
#
_cell.length_a   1.000
_cell.length_b   1.000
_cell.length_c   1.000
_cell.angle_alpha   90.00
_cell.angle_beta   90.00
_cell.angle_gamma   90.00
#
_symmetry.space_group_name_H-M   'P 1'
#
loop_
_entity.id
_entity.type
_entity.pdbx_description
1 polymer ?
#
loop_
_entity_poly.entity_id
_entity_poly.type
_entity_poly.pdbx_seq_one_letter_code
_entity_poly.pdbx_strand_id
1 'polypeptide(L)'
;GVHLFGRSAEFGRALMGTGEAEPAGATRHLSPALWLHGLPIALRDGRLAGWLAQRQQGSDTVAAPGDPAPGPGVLLDAAIFGLRAVRTGRSLTAAMTADIEWNGRPIDCA
;
A
#
# COMPACT_ATOMS: atom_id res chain seq x y z
N GLY A 1 6.79 -0.92 15.69
CA GLY A 1 6.21 0.06 14.74
C GLY A 1 6.18 -0.55 13.35
N VAL A 2 5.49 0.07 12.40
CA VAL A 2 5.57 -0.32 10.97
C VAL A 2 6.67 0.52 10.33
N HIS A 3 7.66 -0.12 9.72
CA HIS A 3 8.74 0.54 8.99
C HIS A 3 8.53 0.33 7.49
N LEU A 4 8.55 1.41 6.72
CA LEU A 4 8.48 1.35 5.28
C LEU A 4 9.89 1.38 4.71
N PHE A 5 10.26 0.37 3.93
CA PHE A 5 11.51 0.35 3.19
C PHE A 5 11.30 0.77 1.74
N GLY A 6 12.25 1.50 1.19
CA GLY A 6 12.24 1.87 -0.22
C GLY A 6 12.59 0.69 -1.13
N ARG A 7 12.39 0.89 -2.44
CA ARG A 7 12.91 -0.02 -3.47
C ARG A 7 14.39 0.25 -3.66
N SER A 8 15.25 -0.39 -2.87
CA SER A 8 16.71 -0.22 -2.92
C SER A 8 17.47 -1.55 -2.93
N ALA A 9 18.69 -1.53 -3.46
CA ALA A 9 19.57 -2.71 -3.46
C ALA A 9 19.97 -3.09 -2.03
N GLU A 10 20.10 -2.11 -1.13
CA GLU A 10 20.38 -2.28 0.29
C GLU A 10 19.28 -3.11 0.95
N PHE A 11 18.01 -2.75 0.71
CA PHE A 11 16.88 -3.51 1.21
C PHE A 11 16.86 -4.94 0.66
N GLY A 12 17.16 -5.12 -0.63
CA GLY A 12 17.30 -6.45 -1.22
C GLY A 12 18.38 -7.30 -0.55
N ARG A 13 19.58 -6.73 -0.29
CA ARG A 13 20.66 -7.42 0.41
C ARG A 13 20.29 -7.77 1.85
N ALA A 14 19.63 -6.85 2.56
CA ALA A 14 19.14 -7.08 3.91
C ALA A 14 18.11 -8.23 3.96
N LEU A 15 17.18 -8.28 3.00
CA LEU A 15 16.21 -9.38 2.88
C LEU A 15 16.88 -10.74 2.64
N MET A 16 18.02 -10.75 1.96
CA MET A 16 18.85 -11.94 1.72
C MET A 16 19.81 -12.25 2.88
N GLY A 17 19.78 -11.50 3.98
CA GLY A 17 20.66 -11.69 5.13
C GLY A 17 22.12 -11.28 4.90
N THR A 18 22.40 -10.52 3.85
CA THR A 18 23.77 -10.13 3.43
C THR A 18 24.04 -8.62 3.59
N GLY A 19 23.27 -7.94 4.44
CA GLY A 19 23.46 -6.53 4.76
C GLY A 19 22.40 -5.97 5.70
N GLU A 20 22.41 -4.66 5.87
CA GLU A 20 21.44 -3.89 6.65
C GLU A 20 20.77 -2.84 5.76
N ALA A 21 19.55 -2.44 6.12
CA ALA A 21 18.80 -1.42 5.41
C ALA A 21 18.09 -0.50 6.41
N GLU A 22 18.06 0.79 6.07
CA GLU A 22 17.35 1.79 6.85
C GLU A 22 15.93 2.02 6.30
N PRO A 23 14.93 2.28 7.16
CA PRO A 23 13.61 2.69 6.73
C PRO A 23 13.66 3.99 5.91
N ALA A 24 12.75 4.11 4.95
CA ALA A 24 12.58 5.34 4.19
C ALA A 24 12.07 6.47 5.11
N GLY A 25 12.85 7.55 5.24
CA GLY A 25 12.48 8.72 6.03
C GLY A 25 11.55 9.73 5.33
N ALA A 26 11.26 9.53 4.04
CA ALA A 26 10.45 10.46 3.25
C ALA A 26 8.94 10.22 3.42
N THR A 27 8.16 11.30 3.38
CA THR A 27 6.69 11.24 3.39
C THR A 27 6.18 10.39 2.23
N ARG A 28 5.29 9.45 2.56
CA ARG A 28 4.69 8.54 1.60
C ARG A 28 3.18 8.63 1.67
N HIS A 29 2.53 8.46 0.54
CA HIS A 29 1.07 8.40 0.46
C HIS A 29 0.64 7.20 -0.37
N LEU A 30 -0.65 6.87 -0.24
CA LEU A 30 -1.34 5.96 -1.13
C LEU A 30 -2.19 6.84 -2.05
N SER A 31 -1.80 6.98 -3.32
CA SER A 31 -2.49 7.87 -4.25
C SER A 31 -4.01 7.65 -4.29
N PRO A 32 -4.54 6.42 -4.37
CA PRO A 32 -5.99 6.21 -4.40
C PRO A 32 -6.70 6.75 -3.15
N ALA A 33 -6.16 6.52 -1.96
CA ALA A 33 -6.73 7.03 -0.71
C ALA A 33 -6.62 8.57 -0.63
N LEU A 34 -5.49 9.13 -1.07
CA LEU A 34 -5.27 10.57 -1.10
C LEU A 34 -6.28 11.29 -2.02
N TRP A 35 -6.63 10.67 -3.15
CA TRP A 35 -7.63 11.20 -4.07
C TRP A 35 -9.06 10.95 -3.58
N LEU A 36 -9.42 9.71 -3.24
CA LEU A 36 -10.80 9.35 -2.91
C LEU A 36 -11.27 9.90 -1.57
N HIS A 37 -10.37 10.04 -0.60
CA HIS A 37 -10.71 10.54 0.74
C HIS A 37 -10.09 11.91 1.01
N GLY A 38 -8.81 12.10 0.65
CA GLY A 38 -8.09 13.33 0.97
C GLY A 38 -8.61 14.56 0.22
N LEU A 39 -8.89 14.43 -1.08
CA LEU A 39 -9.34 15.57 -1.89
C LEU A 39 -10.73 16.09 -1.47
N PRO A 40 -11.78 15.25 -1.31
CA PRO A 40 -13.08 15.72 -0.85
C PRO A 40 -13.02 16.46 0.49
N ILE A 41 -12.24 15.94 1.44
CA ILE A 41 -12.04 16.57 2.76
C ILE A 41 -11.32 17.91 2.60
N ALA A 42 -10.27 17.97 1.78
CA ALA A 42 -9.53 19.20 1.54
C ALA A 42 -10.37 20.28 0.86
N LEU A 43 -11.26 19.91 -0.06
CA LEU A 43 -12.21 20.83 -0.68
C LEU A 43 -13.23 21.34 0.34
N ARG A 44 -13.86 20.44 1.10
CA ARG A 44 -14.85 20.78 2.13
C ARG A 44 -14.28 21.73 3.18
N ASP A 45 -13.03 21.52 3.57
CA ASP A 45 -12.39 22.25 4.65
C ASP A 45 -11.55 23.45 4.15
N GLY A 46 -11.56 23.77 2.85
CA GLY A 46 -10.79 24.88 2.27
C GLY A 46 -9.27 24.70 2.31
N ARG A 47 -8.77 23.46 2.40
CA ARG A 47 -7.34 23.10 2.57
C ARG A 47 -6.68 22.56 1.29
N LEU A 48 -7.17 22.96 0.11
CA LEU A 48 -6.69 22.43 -1.18
C LEU A 48 -5.19 22.65 -1.41
N ALA A 49 -4.64 23.81 -1.01
CA ALA A 49 -3.21 24.09 -1.13
C ALA A 49 -2.35 23.10 -0.32
N GLY A 50 -2.78 22.76 0.89
CA GLY A 50 -2.12 21.76 1.73
C GLY A 50 -2.19 20.35 1.12
N TRP A 51 -3.33 19.98 0.54
CA TRP A 51 -3.48 18.72 -0.18
C TRP A 51 -2.55 18.64 -1.41
N LEU A 52 -2.46 19.71 -2.20
CA LEU A 52 -1.54 19.83 -3.34
C LEU A 52 -0.08 19.71 -2.90
N ALA A 53 0.30 20.36 -1.81
CA ALA A 53 1.65 20.26 -1.25
C ALA A 53 1.97 18.82 -0.82
N GLN A 54 1.06 18.16 -0.09
CA GLN A 54 1.23 16.76 0.34
C GLN A 54 1.38 15.81 -0.86
N ARG A 55 0.58 16.00 -1.91
CA ARG A 55 0.65 15.20 -3.14
C ARG A 55 2.00 15.37 -3.86
N GLN A 56 2.55 16.59 -3.89
CA GLN A 56 3.81 16.90 -4.58
C GLN A 56 5.05 16.51 -3.78
N GLN A 57 5.02 16.68 -2.46
CA GLN A 57 6.17 16.40 -1.58
C GLN A 57 6.29 14.92 -1.23
N GLY A 58 5.16 14.20 -1.16
CA GLY A 58 5.15 12.79 -0.85
C GLY A 58 5.31 11.91 -2.08
N SER A 59 5.96 10.76 -1.91
CA SER A 59 6.03 9.73 -2.95
C SER A 59 4.89 8.73 -2.80
N ASP A 60 4.33 8.26 -3.92
CA ASP A 60 3.37 7.16 -3.90
C ASP A 60 4.06 5.85 -3.47
N THR A 61 3.35 5.06 -2.67
CA THR A 61 3.81 3.73 -2.24
C THR A 61 3.38 2.67 -3.25
N VAL A 62 2.26 2.90 -3.96
CA VAL A 62 1.71 1.98 -4.95
C VAL A 62 2.58 1.97 -6.20
N ALA A 63 2.77 3.13 -6.82
CA ALA A 63 3.46 3.22 -8.10
C ALA A 63 4.94 2.82 -8.00
N ALA A 64 5.44 2.19 -9.07
CA ALA A 64 6.85 1.86 -9.24
C ALA A 64 7.39 2.48 -10.55
N PRO A 65 8.67 2.86 -10.61
CA PRO A 65 9.29 3.25 -11.87
C PRO A 65 9.16 2.12 -12.90
N GLY A 66 8.66 2.43 -14.09
CA GLY A 66 8.45 1.47 -15.17
C GLY A 66 7.13 0.68 -15.11
N ASP A 67 6.29 0.89 -14.09
CA ASP A 67 4.93 0.34 -14.07
C ASP A 67 4.02 1.15 -15.02
N PRO A 68 3.46 0.55 -16.08
CA PRO A 68 2.66 1.26 -17.05
C PRO A 68 1.26 1.64 -16.54
N ALA A 69 0.75 1.01 -15.48
CA ALA A 69 -0.64 1.19 -15.06
C ALA A 69 -0.89 1.01 -13.55
N PRO A 70 -0.12 1.68 -12.65
CA PRO A 70 -0.26 1.50 -11.21
C PRO A 70 -1.64 1.94 -10.67
N GLY A 71 -2.22 3.00 -11.24
CA GLY A 71 -3.54 3.49 -10.85
C GLY A 71 -4.66 2.51 -11.21
N PRO A 72 -4.83 2.15 -12.50
CA PRO A 72 -5.82 1.16 -12.92
C PRO A 72 -5.64 -0.19 -12.22
N GLY A 73 -4.41 -0.66 -12.01
CA GLY A 73 -4.11 -1.91 -11.33
C GLY A 73 -4.71 -1.96 -9.92
N VAL A 74 -4.47 -0.92 -9.10
CA VAL A 74 -5.03 -0.90 -7.73
C VAL A 74 -6.55 -0.83 -7.70
N LEU A 75 -7.17 -0.12 -8.63
CA LEU A 75 -8.64 -0.08 -8.71
C LEU A 75 -9.20 -1.44 -9.09
N LEU A 76 -8.55 -2.15 -10.02
CA LEU A 76 -8.93 -3.50 -10.41
C LEU A 76 -8.77 -4.49 -9.24
N ASP A 77 -7.65 -4.43 -8.51
CA ASP A 77 -7.42 -5.27 -7.33
C ASP A 77 -8.48 -5.02 -6.26
N ALA A 78 -8.78 -3.76 -5.95
CA ALA A 78 -9.83 -3.39 -5.00
C ALA A 78 -11.20 -3.95 -5.42
N ALA A 79 -11.53 -3.90 -6.71
CA ALA A 79 -12.77 -4.47 -7.24
C ALA A 79 -12.80 -6.00 -7.12
N ILE A 80 -11.69 -6.68 -7.43
CA ILE A 80 -11.56 -8.14 -7.31
C ILE A 80 -11.74 -8.58 -5.86
N PHE A 81 -11.04 -7.94 -4.92
CA PHE A 81 -11.14 -8.26 -3.49
C PHE A 81 -12.51 -7.90 -2.92
N GLY A 82 -13.11 -6.79 -3.35
CA GLY A 82 -14.49 -6.43 -3.02
C GLY A 82 -15.49 -7.49 -3.47
N LEU A 83 -15.37 -7.95 -4.71
CA LEU A 83 -16.23 -9.02 -5.24
C LEU A 83 -16.04 -10.34 -4.50
N ARG A 84 -14.80 -10.70 -4.14
CA ARG A 84 -14.50 -11.87 -3.31
C ARG A 84 -15.12 -11.76 -1.93
N ALA A 85 -15.02 -10.59 -1.28
CA ALA A 85 -15.62 -10.34 0.02
C ALA A 85 -17.15 -10.55 -0.01
N VAL A 86 -17.83 -9.96 -1.00
CA VAL A 86 -19.27 -10.13 -1.21
C VAL A 86 -19.64 -11.59 -1.45
N ARG A 87 -18.94 -12.28 -2.36
CA ARG A 87 -19.22 -13.70 -2.70
C ARG A 87 -18.99 -14.66 -1.54
N THR A 88 -18.07 -14.35 -0.64
CA THR A 88 -17.71 -15.21 0.49
C THR A 88 -18.39 -14.81 1.81
N GLY A 89 -19.15 -13.71 1.82
CA GLY A 89 -19.75 -13.17 3.04
C GLY A 89 -18.70 -12.72 4.08
N ARG A 90 -17.48 -12.40 3.65
CA ARG A 90 -16.38 -11.99 4.52
C ARG A 90 -16.19 -10.48 4.48
N SER A 91 -15.52 -9.93 5.50
CA SER A 91 -15.08 -8.54 5.44
C SER A 91 -14.04 -8.34 4.33
N LEU A 92 -13.94 -7.12 3.81
CA LEU A 92 -12.93 -6.78 2.79
C LEU A 92 -11.52 -7.05 3.31
N THR A 93 -11.23 -6.67 4.57
CA THR A 93 -9.94 -6.95 5.21
C THR A 93 -9.64 -8.45 5.21
N ALA A 94 -10.58 -9.29 5.66
CA ALA A 94 -10.38 -10.74 5.68
C ALA A 94 -10.23 -11.34 4.27
N ALA A 95 -10.85 -10.75 3.25
CA ALA A 95 -10.68 -11.18 1.87
C ALA A 95 -9.31 -10.77 1.27
N MET A 96 -8.75 -9.63 1.71
CA MET A 96 -7.45 -9.12 1.27
C MET A 96 -6.27 -9.75 2.00
N THR A 97 -6.46 -10.24 3.22
CA THR A 97 -5.38 -10.86 4.02
C THR A 97 -5.40 -12.37 3.96
N ALA A 98 -6.40 -13.00 3.32
CA ALA A 98 -6.60 -14.45 3.36
C ALA A 98 -5.38 -15.28 2.91
N ASP A 99 -4.52 -14.73 2.06
CA ASP A 99 -3.33 -15.38 1.50
C ASP A 99 -2.03 -15.08 2.26
N ILE A 100 -1.98 -13.99 3.02
CA ILE A 100 -0.80 -13.58 3.81
C ILE A 100 -0.98 -13.74 5.32
N GLU A 101 -2.21 -13.99 5.78
CA GLU A 101 -2.54 -14.13 7.20
C GLU A 101 -2.12 -15.53 7.70
N TRP A 102 -1.13 -15.53 8.58
CA TRP A 102 -0.75 -16.73 9.32
C TRP A 102 -1.68 -16.94 10.52
N ASN A 103 -2.62 -17.87 10.38
CA ASN A 103 -3.59 -18.22 11.41
C ASN A 103 -3.05 -19.21 12.49
N GLY A 104 -1.73 -19.33 12.64
CA GLY A 104 -1.12 -20.17 13.68
C GLY A 104 -1.20 -21.68 13.45
N ARG A 105 -1.45 -22.15 12.22
CA ARG A 105 -1.44 -23.59 11.92
C ARG A 105 -0.03 -24.18 12.09
N PRO A 106 0.13 -25.42 12.55
CA PRO A 106 1.45 -26.05 12.58
C PRO A 106 2.07 -26.05 11.17
N ILE A 107 3.34 -25.69 11.06
CA ILE A 107 4.13 -25.98 9.87
C ILE A 107 4.43 -27.48 9.97
N ASP A 108 3.70 -28.32 9.24
CA ASP A 108 4.07 -29.73 9.13
C ASP A 108 5.40 -29.79 8.38
N CYS A 109 6.47 -30.04 9.13
CA CYS A 109 7.76 -30.41 8.58
C CYS A 109 7.68 -31.89 8.18
N ALA A 110 7.36 -32.15 6.91
CA ALA A 110 7.55 -33.45 6.28
C ALA A 110 8.92 -33.53 5.62
#